data_AF-A0A967ELI6-F1
#
_entry.id   AF-A0A967ELI6-F1
#
_cell.length_a   1.000
_cell.length_b   1.000
_cell.length_c   1.000
_cell.angle_alpha   90.00
_cell.angle_beta   90.00
_cell.angle_gamma   90.00
#
_symmetry.space_group_name_H-M   'P 1'
#
loop_
_entity.id
_entity.type
_entity.pdbx_description
1 polymer ?
#
loop_
_entity_poly.entity_id
_entity_poly.type
_entity_poly.pdbx_seq_one_letter_code
_entity_poly.pdbx_strand_id
1 'polypeptide(L)'
;MVFPDQLPDPTVLTPWLTSLGYEVQGAESLAGDVSPRKYYRLDLGEEETAILACYPSQIRDACTRFIATAGLLQGVSVPVPAILGSNCVAGFMLLEDLGTVTLYDRQGESWDSLAPYFEESIALWYRIRSLPLESVRDLNPAL
;
A
#
# COMPACT_ATOMS: atom_id res chain seq x y z
N MET A 1 -6.16 15.48 20.41
CA MET A 1 -7.10 16.11 19.47
C MET A 1 -7.26 15.12 18.33
N VAL A 2 -8.36 14.36 18.32
CA VAL A 2 -8.63 13.35 17.28
C VAL A 2 -9.27 14.10 16.12
N PHE A 3 -8.56 14.25 15.00
CA PHE A 3 -9.16 14.77 13.78
C PHE A 3 -10.21 13.74 13.33
N PRO A 4 -11.44 14.15 12.96
CA PRO A 4 -12.42 13.19 12.48
C PRO A 4 -11.84 12.46 11.27
N ASP A 5 -11.94 11.14 11.31
CA ASP A 5 -11.38 10.24 10.32
C ASP A 5 -12.32 10.12 9.13
N GLN A 6 -12.63 11.27 8.54
CA GLN A 6 -13.46 11.36 7.36
C GLN A 6 -12.60 11.04 6.14
N LEU A 7 -13.18 10.23 5.25
CA LEU A 7 -12.70 10.04 3.90
C LEU A 7 -12.36 11.39 3.23
N PRO A 8 -11.43 11.39 2.26
CA PRO A 8 -11.18 12.54 1.41
C PRO A 8 -12.47 13.09 0.78
N ASP A 9 -12.39 14.34 0.30
CA ASP A 9 -13.51 15.01 -0.36
C ASP A 9 -14.18 14.09 -1.42
N PRO A 10 -15.44 13.67 -1.19
CA PRO A 10 -16.13 12.72 -2.06
C PRO A 10 -16.35 13.29 -3.47
N THR A 11 -16.34 14.61 -3.63
CA THR A 11 -16.47 15.25 -4.96
C THR A 11 -15.25 14.98 -5.85
N VAL A 12 -14.10 14.62 -5.26
CA VAL A 12 -12.87 14.25 -5.97
C VAL A 12 -12.66 12.74 -5.95
N LEU A 13 -12.89 12.11 -4.80
CA LEU A 13 -12.61 10.68 -4.60
C LEU A 13 -13.55 9.80 -5.42
N THR A 14 -14.86 10.04 -5.36
CA THR A 14 -15.85 9.17 -6.01
C THR A 14 -15.69 9.15 -7.53
N PRO A 15 -15.59 10.29 -8.25
CA PRO A 15 -15.38 10.24 -9.71
C PRO A 15 -14.09 9.53 -10.12
N TRP A 16 -13.03 9.64 -9.33
CA TRP A 16 -11.78 8.94 -9.60
C TRP A 16 -11.94 7.43 -9.43
N LEU A 17 -12.57 6.95 -8.35
CA LEU A 17 -12.82 5.52 -8.16
C LEU A 17 -13.75 4.94 -9.23
N THR A 18 -14.81 5.68 -9.59
CA THR A 18 -15.70 5.29 -10.71
C THR A 18 -14.94 5.23 -12.03
N SER A 19 -13.97 6.12 -12.28
CA SER A 19 -13.15 6.07 -13.50
C SER A 19 -12.26 4.83 -13.60
N LEU A 20 -11.97 4.18 -12.45
CA LEU A 20 -11.24 2.91 -12.36
C LEU A 20 -12.17 1.69 -12.45
N GLY A 21 -13.50 1.90 -12.51
CA GLY A 21 -14.49 0.82 -12.54
C GLY A 21 -14.97 0.36 -11.16
N TYR A 22 -14.65 1.11 -10.09
CA TYR A 22 -15.03 0.75 -8.72
C TYR A 22 -16.21 1.58 -8.21
N GLU A 23 -17.15 0.90 -7.56
CA GLU A 23 -18.22 1.51 -6.76
C GLU A 23 -18.00 1.16 -5.28
N VAL A 24 -17.89 2.17 -4.42
CA VAL A 24 -17.60 1.96 -2.99
C VAL A 24 -18.90 1.82 -2.21
N GLN A 25 -19.07 0.69 -1.52
CA GLN A 25 -20.23 0.41 -0.66
C GLN A 25 -20.00 0.85 0.79
N GLY A 26 -18.73 0.88 1.21
CA GLY A 26 -18.33 1.25 2.56
C GLY A 26 -16.85 1.57 2.66
N ALA A 27 -16.47 2.24 3.75
CA ALA A 27 -15.08 2.49 4.06
C ALA A 27 -14.84 2.44 5.56
N GLU A 28 -13.79 1.74 5.95
CA GLU A 28 -13.29 1.66 7.32
C GLU A 28 -11.93 2.36 7.39
N SER A 29 -11.74 3.26 8.35
CA SER A 29 -10.41 3.83 8.56
C SER A 29 -9.49 2.81 9.23
N LEU A 30 -8.27 2.70 8.70
CA LEU A 30 -7.23 1.88 9.28
C LEU A 30 -6.33 2.72 10.18
N ALA A 31 -5.92 2.15 11.30
CA ALA A 31 -4.94 2.78 12.18
C ALA A 31 -3.68 3.14 11.35
N GLY A 32 -3.37 4.44 11.30
CA GLY A 32 -2.24 4.95 10.55
C GLY A 32 -0.91 4.41 11.07
N ASP A 33 0.10 4.43 10.21
CA ASP A 33 1.49 4.20 10.59
C ASP A 33 2.11 5.47 11.21
N VAL A 34 3.43 5.47 11.44
CA VAL A 34 4.18 6.68 11.80
C VAL A 34 4.22 7.74 10.69
N SER A 35 3.67 7.44 9.50
CA SER A 35 3.64 8.39 8.39
C SER A 35 2.38 9.27 8.46
N PRO A 36 2.40 10.45 7.83
CA PRO A 36 1.24 11.32 7.80
C PRO A 36 0.16 10.86 6.80
N ARG A 37 0.34 9.72 6.13
CA ARG A 37 -0.67 9.12 5.24
C ARG A 37 -1.84 8.59 6.07
N LYS A 38 -3.04 8.69 5.52
CA LYS A 38 -4.21 8.00 6.04
C LYS A 38 -4.55 6.81 5.16
N TYR A 39 -5.02 5.74 5.75
CA TYR A 39 -5.40 4.52 5.03
C TYR A 39 -6.84 4.17 5.35
N TYR A 40 -7.60 3.78 4.32
CA TYR A 40 -8.96 3.30 4.45
C TYR A 40 -9.09 1.96 3.74
N ARG A 41 -9.71 0.98 4.38
CA ARG A 41 -10.19 -0.22 3.69
C ARG A 41 -11.53 0.12 3.05
N LEU A 42 -11.59 0.02 1.74
CA LEU A 42 -12.81 0.19 0.96
C LEU A 42 -13.47 -1.16 0.75
N ASP A 43 -14.79 -1.20 0.94
CA ASP A 43 -15.66 -2.29 0.48
C ASP A 43 -16.12 -1.95 -0.94
N LEU A 44 -15.74 -2.79 -1.90
CA LEU A 44 -16.04 -2.63 -3.32
C LEU A 44 -17.22 -3.50 -3.76
N GLY A 45 -17.86 -4.24 -2.84
CA GLY A 45 -18.88 -5.24 -3.14
C GLY A 45 -18.32 -6.63 -3.47
N GLU A 46 -19.20 -7.63 -3.50
CA GLU A 46 -18.85 -9.02 -3.87
C GLU A 46 -17.67 -9.62 -3.07
N GLU A 47 -17.51 -9.20 -1.80
CA GLU A 47 -16.38 -9.58 -0.92
C GLU A 47 -15.01 -9.02 -1.38
N GLU A 48 -14.98 -8.15 -2.39
CA GLU A 48 -13.77 -7.45 -2.83
C GLU A 48 -13.48 -6.24 -1.94
N THR A 49 -12.22 -6.11 -1.55
CA THR A 49 -11.72 -4.99 -0.75
C THR A 49 -10.45 -4.42 -1.35
N ALA A 50 -10.23 -3.14 -1.08
CA ALA A 50 -9.01 -2.44 -1.50
C ALA A 50 -8.57 -1.43 -0.44
N ILE A 51 -7.27 -1.14 -0.39
CA ILE A 51 -6.72 -0.14 0.51
C ILE A 51 -6.55 1.18 -0.23
N LEU A 52 -7.26 2.21 0.22
CA LEU A 52 -7.07 3.59 -0.21
C LEU A 52 -6.01 4.25 0.68
N ALA A 53 -4.86 4.57 0.09
CA ALA A 53 -3.83 5.40 0.71
C ALA A 53 -4.00 6.88 0.29
N CYS A 54 -4.09 7.76 1.28
CA CYS A 54 -4.29 9.19 1.12
C CYS A 54 -3.04 9.97 1.55
N TYR A 55 -2.40 10.63 0.60
CA TYR A 55 -1.19 11.42 0.74
C TYR A 55 -1.57 12.89 0.95
N PRO A 56 -1.32 13.48 2.13
CA PRO A 56 -1.54 14.91 2.33
C PRO A 56 -0.56 15.73 1.46
N SER A 57 -0.90 17.00 1.21
CA SER A 57 -0.19 17.84 0.23
C SER A 57 1.32 17.94 0.47
N GLN A 58 1.74 17.88 1.73
CA GLN A 58 3.14 17.96 2.17
C GLN A 58 4.01 16.78 1.72
N ILE A 59 3.41 15.64 1.36
CA ILE A 59 4.13 14.42 0.97
C ILE A 59 3.57 13.76 -0.29
N ARG A 60 2.95 14.53 -1.19
CA ARG A 60 2.38 13.98 -2.44
C ARG A 60 3.43 13.36 -3.36
N ASP A 61 4.66 13.85 -3.31
CA ASP A 61 5.81 13.28 -4.00
C ASP A 61 6.13 11.83 -3.54
N ALA A 62 5.75 11.48 -2.31
CA ALA A 62 5.84 10.10 -1.83
C ALA A 62 4.92 9.13 -2.58
N CYS A 63 3.84 9.61 -3.21
CA CYS A 63 2.98 8.77 -4.06
C CYS A 63 3.73 8.28 -5.30
N THR A 64 4.45 9.17 -5.98
CA THR A 64 5.30 8.81 -7.12
C THR A 64 6.44 7.89 -6.71
N ARG A 65 7.08 8.16 -5.56
CA ARG A 65 8.10 7.26 -4.98
C ARG A 65 7.56 5.87 -4.71
N PHE A 66 6.34 5.76 -4.20
CA PHE A 66 5.70 4.47 -3.95
C PHE A 66 5.53 3.68 -5.25
N ILE A 67 5.02 4.32 -6.32
CA ILE A 67 4.84 3.67 -7.64
C ILE A 67 6.19 3.15 -8.16
N ALA A 68 7.23 4.00 -8.13
CA ALA A 68 8.56 3.62 -8.59
C ALA A 68 9.14 2.46 -7.78
N THR A 69 9.01 2.52 -6.44
CA THR A 69 9.49 1.47 -5.53
C THR A 69 8.76 0.14 -5.77
N ALA A 70 7.43 0.17 -5.91
CA ALA A 70 6.63 -1.01 -6.20
C ALA A 70 7.04 -1.65 -7.52
N GLY A 71 7.23 -0.86 -8.58
CA GLY A 71 7.66 -1.35 -9.89
C GLY A 71 9.03 -2.03 -9.85
N LEU A 72 10.00 -1.49 -9.10
CA LEU A 72 11.32 -2.13 -8.92
C LEU A 72 11.19 -3.47 -8.22
N LEU A 73 10.47 -3.53 -7.10
CA LEU A 73 10.29 -4.74 -6.31
C LEU A 73 9.56 -5.83 -7.12
N GLN A 74 8.50 -5.47 -7.85
CA GLN A 74 7.81 -6.39 -8.77
C GLN A 74 8.73 -6.90 -9.88
N GLY A 75 9.61 -6.04 -10.42
CA GLY A 75 10.58 -6.40 -11.46
C GLY A 75 11.57 -7.48 -11.05
N VAL A 76 11.82 -7.64 -9.74
CA VAL A 76 12.63 -8.73 -9.17
C VAL A 76 11.77 -9.80 -8.47
N SER A 77 10.48 -9.86 -8.77
CA SER A 77 9.52 -10.84 -8.23
C SER A 77 9.41 -10.82 -6.70
N VAL A 78 9.54 -9.64 -6.08
CA VAL A 78 9.18 -9.46 -4.67
C VAL A 78 7.67 -9.20 -4.61
N PRO A 79 6.90 -9.98 -3.82
CA PRO A 79 5.48 -9.74 -3.67
C PRO A 79 5.27 -8.42 -2.91
N VAL A 80 4.55 -7.50 -3.55
CA VAL A 80 4.10 -6.21 -2.98
C VAL A 80 2.66 -6.00 -3.40
N PRO A 81 1.84 -5.25 -2.64
CA PRO A 81 0.46 -4.99 -3.02
C PRO A 81 0.37 -4.45 -4.45
N ALA A 82 -0.54 -4.98 -5.27
CA ALA A 82 -0.79 -4.42 -6.58
C ALA A 82 -1.32 -2.99 -6.46
N ILE A 83 -0.86 -2.10 -7.35
CA ILE A 83 -1.41 -0.75 -7.48
C ILE A 83 -2.58 -0.82 -8.46
N LEU A 84 -3.81 -0.77 -7.94
CA LEU A 84 -5.04 -0.82 -8.72
C LEU A 84 -5.32 0.51 -9.44
N GLY A 85 -4.84 1.61 -8.87
CA GLY A 85 -4.89 2.92 -9.50
C GLY A 85 -4.18 3.99 -8.67
N SER A 86 -3.79 5.09 -9.31
CA SER A 86 -3.15 6.21 -8.61
C SER A 86 -3.56 7.55 -9.19
N ASN A 87 -3.77 8.54 -8.33
CA ASN A 87 -3.91 9.95 -8.65
C ASN A 87 -3.03 10.77 -7.71
N CYS A 88 -1.72 10.79 -7.97
CA CYS A 88 -0.76 11.48 -7.10
C CYS A 88 -0.96 12.99 -7.04
N VAL A 89 -1.59 13.59 -8.06
CA VAL A 89 -1.96 15.02 -8.04
C VAL A 89 -3.01 15.29 -6.97
N ALA A 90 -4.04 14.44 -6.85
CA ALA A 90 -5.02 14.53 -5.77
C ALA A 90 -4.49 13.97 -4.44
N GLY A 91 -3.50 13.08 -4.50
CA GLY A 91 -2.90 12.39 -3.35
C GLY A 91 -3.59 11.06 -3.03
N PHE A 92 -4.11 10.35 -4.02
CA PHE A 92 -4.79 9.06 -3.83
C PHE A 92 -4.04 7.91 -4.49
N MET A 93 -4.06 6.76 -3.83
CA MET A 93 -3.57 5.50 -4.38
C MET A 93 -4.47 4.37 -3.89
N LEU A 94 -4.94 3.54 -4.81
CA LEU A 94 -5.73 2.35 -4.53
C LEU A 94 -4.83 1.13 -4.65
N LEU A 95 -4.79 0.32 -3.61
CA LEU A 95 -3.93 -0.83 -3.47
C LEU A 95 -4.77 -2.09 -3.26
N GLU A 96 -4.23 -3.23 -3.68
CA GLU A 96 -4.71 -4.55 -3.27
C GLU A 96 -4.74 -4.65 -1.74
N ASP A 97 -5.81 -5.24 -1.21
CA ASP A 97 -5.91 -5.60 0.21
C ASP A 97 -5.33 -7.00 0.43
N LEU A 98 -4.24 -7.09 1.19
CA LEU A 98 -3.58 -8.36 1.54
C LEU A 98 -4.16 -9.01 2.81
N GLY A 99 -5.26 -8.46 3.34
CA GLY A 99 -5.91 -8.92 4.55
C GLY A 99 -5.37 -8.27 5.83
N THR A 100 -5.75 -8.84 6.97
CA THR A 100 -5.50 -8.28 8.31
C THR A 100 -4.50 -9.05 9.14
N VAL A 101 -4.10 -10.25 8.72
CA VAL A 101 -3.26 -11.14 9.51
C VAL A 101 -1.80 -10.87 9.20
N THR A 102 -1.08 -10.32 10.17
CA THR A 102 0.36 -10.10 10.09
C THR A 102 1.13 -11.31 10.62
N LEU A 103 2.42 -11.40 10.31
CA LEU A 103 3.30 -12.42 10.93
C LEU A 103 3.40 -12.24 12.46
N TYR A 104 3.22 -11.02 12.98
CA TYR A 104 3.25 -10.74 14.41
C TYR A 104 2.04 -11.33 15.15
N ASP A 105 0.87 -11.38 14.50
CA ASP A 105 -0.33 -12.01 15.06
C ASP A 105 -0.13 -13.52 15.28
N ARG A 106 0.88 -14.12 14.61
CA ARG A 106 1.24 -15.54 14.68
C ARG A 106 2.38 -15.85 15.66
N GLN A 107 2.88 -14.86 16.41
CA GLN A 107 4.08 -14.99 17.26
C GLN A 107 4.06 -16.13 18.30
N GLY A 108 2.88 -16.65 18.67
CA GLY A 108 2.73 -17.76 19.62
C GLY A 108 2.74 -19.15 19.00
N GLU A 109 2.84 -19.26 17.67
CA GLU A 109 2.89 -20.54 16.97
C GLU A 109 4.26 -21.24 17.11
N SER A 110 4.30 -22.54 16.81
CA SER A 110 5.55 -23.30 16.84
C SER A 110 6.51 -22.82 15.76
N TRP A 111 7.80 -23.07 15.97
CA TRP A 111 8.82 -22.78 14.96
C TRP A 111 8.53 -23.49 13.64
N ASP A 112 8.07 -24.74 13.66
CA ASP A 112 7.73 -25.47 12.43
C ASP A 112 6.65 -24.76 11.59
N SER A 113 5.72 -24.03 12.23
CA SER A 113 4.70 -23.22 11.54
C SER A 113 5.26 -21.90 11.03
N LEU A 114 6.18 -21.28 11.79
CA LEU A 114 6.72 -19.95 11.49
C LEU A 114 7.89 -19.99 10.50
N ALA A 115 8.72 -21.03 10.56
CA ALA A 115 9.96 -21.15 9.79
C ALA A 115 9.77 -20.89 8.28
N PRO A 116 8.73 -21.40 7.60
CA PRO A 116 8.54 -21.14 6.18
C PRO A 116 8.43 -19.65 5.83
N TYR A 117 7.75 -18.85 6.65
CA TYR A 117 7.61 -17.41 6.42
C TYR A 117 8.94 -16.66 6.56
N PHE A 118 9.78 -17.07 7.52
CA PHE A 118 11.10 -16.48 7.72
C PHE A 118 12.09 -16.92 6.63
N GLU A 119 12.04 -18.17 6.20
CA GLU A 119 12.82 -18.69 5.07
C GLU A 119 12.47 -17.97 3.77
N GLU A 120 11.16 -17.77 3.51
CA GLU A 120 10.70 -16.98 2.37
C GLU A 120 11.17 -15.52 2.48
N SER A 121 11.10 -14.90 3.65
CA SER A 121 11.60 -13.54 3.87
C SER A 121 13.09 -13.39 3.54
N ILE A 122 13.91 -14.39 3.87
CA ILE A 122 15.33 -14.44 3.49
C ILE A 122 15.49 -14.59 1.97
N ALA A 123 14.67 -15.42 1.33
CA ALA A 123 14.69 -15.57 -0.12
C ALA A 123 14.31 -14.25 -0.83
N LEU A 124 13.32 -13.52 -0.32
CA LEU A 124 12.93 -12.20 -0.82
C LEU A 124 14.04 -11.16 -0.64
N TRP A 125 14.79 -11.22 0.47
CA TRP A 125 15.94 -10.33 0.67
C TRP A 125 17.00 -10.47 -0.44
N TYR A 126 17.27 -11.70 -0.91
CA TYR A 126 18.18 -11.91 -2.04
C TYR A 126 17.65 -11.29 -3.34
N ARG A 127 16.33 -11.30 -3.57
CA ARG A 127 15.70 -10.62 -4.72
C ARG A 127 15.81 -9.11 -4.61
N ILE A 128 15.54 -8.53 -3.43
CA ILE A 128 15.72 -7.09 -3.21
C ILE A 128 17.18 -6.68 -3.46
N ARG A 129 18.13 -7.48 -2.99
CA ARG A 129 19.57 -7.22 -3.17
C ARG A 129 20.02 -7.30 -4.63
N SER A 130 19.29 -7.99 -5.51
CA SER A 130 19.65 -8.07 -6.94
C SER A 130 19.26 -6.81 -7.72
N LEU A 131 18.53 -5.87 -7.10
CA LEU A 131 18.21 -4.59 -7.72
C LEU A 131 19.50 -3.81 -8.05
N PRO A 132 19.62 -3.25 -9.27
CA PRO A 132 20.75 -2.40 -9.62
C PRO A 132 20.79 -1.16 -8.72
N LEU A 133 21.97 -0.82 -8.21
CA LEU A 133 22.12 0.32 -7.30
C LEU A 133 21.69 1.63 -7.97
N GLU A 134 21.94 1.79 -9.27
CA GLU A 134 21.49 2.96 -10.03
C GLU A 134 19.97 3.11 -10.01
N SER A 135 19.21 2.01 -10.10
CA SER A 135 17.75 2.05 -10.09
C SER A 135 17.17 2.45 -8.74
N VAL A 136 17.91 2.23 -7.65
CA VAL A 136 17.47 2.54 -6.27
C VAL A 136 18.00 3.89 -5.79
N ARG A 137 19.11 4.39 -6.35
CA ARG A 137 19.71 5.69 -5.98
C ARG A 137 18.72 6.84 -6.12
N ASP A 138 17.87 6.80 -7.14
CA ASP A 138 16.87 7.83 -7.40
C ASP A 138 15.66 7.76 -6.44
N LEU A 139 15.64 6.80 -5.50
CA LEU A 139 14.58 6.70 -4.48
C LEU A 139 14.94 7.32 -3.13
N ASN A 140 16.21 7.65 -2.86
CA ASN A 140 16.63 8.06 -1.51
C ASN A 140 17.81 9.05 -1.45
N PRO A 141 17.57 10.36 -1.63
CA PRO A 141 16.71 10.96 -2.66
C PRO A 141 17.38 10.73 -4.04
N ALA A 142 16.68 10.58 -5.16
CA ALA A 142 16.25 11.74 -5.93
C ALA A 142 15.02 11.43 -6.80
N LEU A 143 13.86 11.72 -6.19
CA LEU A 143 12.64 12.22 -6.81
C LEU A 143 12.37 13.61 -6.23
#